data_AF-A0A800FA48-F1
#
_entry.id   AF-A0A800FA48-F1
#
_cell.length_a   1.000
_cell.length_b   1.000
_cell.length_c   1.000
_cell.angle_alpha   90.00
_cell.angle_beta   90.00
_cell.angle_gamma   90.00
#
_symmetry.space_group_name_H-M   'P 1'
#
loop_
_entity.id
_entity.type
_entity.pdbx_description
1 polymer ?
#
loop_
_entity_poly.entity_id
_entity_poly.type
_entity_poly.pdbx_seq_one_letter_code
_entity_poly.pdbx_strand_id
1 'polypeptide(L)'
;MKALVDALGGGDSVFRSARAEQEIVLKGFPSLARRRDLAANTTGAELVGLARTGADDASGGLDEVSGHGGVLVVLGDALADQDADFGKNAALYVYLGSHESAASAHADLVLPVTTFAEQEGTFTNLSGRVQRFWPGLEAPGMARPPWLILGALVAELTEAEAPRSAADAFAVLGGRVPAFSGLTYDDLGDRGAVVNEPVSISGD
;
A
#
# COMPACT_ATOMS: atom_id res chain seq x y z
N MET A 1 -2.80 1.65 -6.65
CA MET A 1 -3.99 2.39 -6.19
C MET A 1 -4.21 3.68 -6.98
N LYS A 2 -3.34 4.69 -6.91
CA LYS A 2 -3.53 5.96 -7.66
C LYS A 2 -3.76 5.80 -9.16
N ALA A 3 -3.00 4.92 -9.81
CA ALA A 3 -3.21 4.57 -11.21
C ALA A 3 -4.62 4.03 -11.52
N LEU A 4 -5.19 3.25 -10.59
CA LEU A 4 -6.54 2.71 -10.71
C LEU A 4 -7.58 3.81 -10.50
N VAL A 5 -7.38 4.69 -9.51
CA VAL A 5 -8.24 5.86 -9.28
C VAL A 5 -8.29 6.74 -10.54
N ASP A 6 -7.13 7.06 -11.13
CA ASP A 6 -7.07 7.83 -12.37
C ASP A 6 -7.81 7.12 -13.52
N ALA A 7 -7.62 5.81 -13.67
CA ALA A 7 -8.29 5.01 -14.72
C ALA A 7 -9.81 4.91 -14.53
N LEU A 8 -10.31 5.04 -13.30
CA LEU A 8 -11.72 5.06 -12.96
C LEU A 8 -12.37 6.46 -13.07
N GLY A 9 -11.61 7.47 -13.52
CA GLY A 9 -12.11 8.83 -13.71
C GLY A 9 -11.83 9.78 -12.54
N GLY A 10 -10.93 9.40 -11.62
CA GLY A 10 -10.55 10.17 -10.44
C GLY A 10 -11.26 9.71 -9.16
N GLY A 11 -11.01 10.43 -8.07
CA GLY A 11 -11.54 10.14 -6.75
C GLY A 11 -10.50 10.29 -5.65
N ASP A 12 -10.93 10.07 -4.41
CA ASP A 12 -10.07 10.17 -3.25
C ASP A 12 -9.40 8.84 -2.93
N SER A 13 -8.21 8.92 -2.35
CA SER A 13 -7.50 7.75 -1.86
C SER A 13 -6.82 8.06 -0.54
N VAL A 14 -7.26 7.35 0.49
CA VAL A 14 -6.84 7.54 1.88
C VAL A 14 -6.31 6.23 2.44
N PHE A 15 -5.58 6.31 3.55
CA PHE A 15 -5.18 5.14 4.31
C PHE A 15 -5.34 5.39 5.81
N ARG A 16 -5.55 4.32 6.56
CA ARG A 16 -5.52 4.33 8.02
C ARG A 16 -4.26 3.61 8.49
N SER A 17 -3.62 4.16 9.52
CA SER A 17 -2.41 3.58 10.11
C SER A 17 -2.37 3.92 11.59
N ALA A 18 -2.18 2.90 12.42
CA ALA A 18 -2.10 3.07 13.86
C ALA A 18 -0.79 3.78 14.25
N ARG A 19 -0.88 4.62 15.28
CA ARG A 19 0.21 5.37 15.85
C ARG A 19 0.24 5.15 17.35
N ALA A 20 1.43 4.96 17.90
CA ALA A 20 1.63 5.07 19.33
C ALA A 20 1.48 6.53 19.77
N GLU A 21 1.12 6.73 21.04
CA GLU A 21 1.06 8.08 21.63
C GLU A 21 2.44 8.78 21.60
N GLN A 22 3.50 8.02 21.84
CA GLN A 22 4.86 8.53 22.01
C GLN A 22 5.90 7.65 21.33
N GLU A 23 6.92 8.30 20.79
CA GLU A 23 8.16 7.66 20.35
C GLU A 23 9.04 7.34 21.56
N ILE A 24 9.57 6.11 21.60
CA ILE A 24 10.44 5.63 22.68
C ILE A 24 11.80 5.26 22.07
N VAL A 25 12.78 6.12 22.28
CA VAL A 25 14.17 5.89 21.86
C VAL A 25 14.84 4.88 22.79
N LEU A 26 15.51 3.88 22.21
CA LEU A 26 16.32 2.95 22.99
C LEU A 26 17.50 3.69 23.61
N LYS A 27 17.62 3.62 24.92
CA LYS A 27 18.71 4.25 25.68
C LYS A 27 20.07 3.83 25.11
N GLY A 28 20.89 4.80 24.72
CA GLY A 28 22.21 4.58 24.14
C GLY A 28 22.23 4.42 22.61
N PHE A 29 21.08 4.34 21.96
CA PHE A 29 20.97 4.17 20.51
C PHE A 29 19.95 5.17 19.93
N PRO A 30 20.34 6.44 19.69
CA PRO A 30 19.42 7.49 19.26
C PRO A 30 18.65 7.19 17.96
N SER A 31 19.23 6.35 17.09
CA SER A 31 18.62 5.93 15.84
C SER A 31 17.69 4.72 15.97
N LEU A 32 17.65 4.04 17.12
CA LEU A 32 16.77 2.90 17.36
C LEU A 32 15.65 3.29 18.31
N ALA A 33 14.42 3.29 17.83
CA ALA A 33 13.26 3.67 18.65
C ALA A 33 12.05 2.85 18.26
N ARG A 34 11.15 2.62 19.24
CA ARG A 34 9.75 2.36 18.91
C ARG A 34 9.17 3.69 18.43
N ARG A 35 9.01 3.81 17.12
CA ARG A 35 8.53 5.02 16.46
C ARG A 35 7.08 5.31 16.83
N ARG A 36 6.68 6.57 16.66
CA ARG A 36 5.28 6.95 16.80
C ARG A 36 4.42 6.25 15.75
N ASP A 37 4.86 6.24 14.51
CA ASP A 37 4.22 5.46 13.45
C ASP A 37 4.56 3.98 13.59
N LEU A 38 3.53 3.13 13.57
CA LEU A 38 3.67 1.69 13.77
C LEU A 38 3.68 0.91 12.45
N ALA A 39 3.38 1.56 11.32
CA ALA A 39 3.46 0.93 10.01
C ALA A 39 4.85 1.08 9.39
N ALA A 40 5.27 0.06 8.64
CA ALA A 40 6.57 0.05 7.97
C ALA A 40 6.65 0.99 6.74
N ASN A 41 5.51 1.50 6.25
CA ASN A 41 5.40 2.11 4.91
C ASN A 41 4.50 3.36 4.82
N THR A 42 4.23 4.04 5.93
CA THR A 42 3.43 5.29 5.90
C THR A 42 4.08 6.34 5.02
N THR A 43 5.40 6.52 5.12
CA THR A 43 6.15 7.43 4.24
C THR A 43 5.97 7.05 2.77
N GLY A 44 5.99 5.76 2.44
CA GLY A 44 5.68 5.30 1.09
C GLY A 44 4.26 5.68 0.64
N ALA A 45 3.26 5.47 1.50
CA ALA A 45 1.86 5.84 1.22
C ALA A 45 1.70 7.35 0.98
N GLU A 46 2.33 8.18 1.81
CA GLU A 46 2.30 9.64 1.68
C GLU A 46 3.04 10.11 0.41
N LEU A 47 4.19 9.53 0.08
CA LEU A 47 4.96 9.87 -1.12
C LEU A 47 4.21 9.54 -2.42
N VAL A 48 3.38 8.49 -2.44
CA VAL A 48 2.51 8.19 -3.58
C VAL A 48 1.24 9.05 -3.60
N GLY A 49 1.07 9.92 -2.61
CA GLY A 49 0.00 10.93 -2.53
C GLY A 49 -1.26 10.46 -1.82
N LEU A 50 -1.20 9.42 -0.98
CA LEU A 50 -2.31 9.04 -0.11
C LEU A 50 -2.31 9.92 1.15
N ALA A 51 -3.50 10.33 1.58
CA ALA A 51 -3.66 11.05 2.85
C ALA A 51 -3.99 10.07 3.99
N ARG A 52 -3.32 10.23 5.13
CA ARG A 52 -3.71 9.49 6.34
C ARG A 52 -5.03 10.06 6.86
N THR A 53 -5.98 9.17 7.18
CA THR A 53 -7.22 9.52 7.87
C THR A 53 -7.38 8.72 9.17
N GLY A 54 -8.37 9.09 9.98
CA GLY A 54 -8.72 8.41 11.22
C GLY A 54 -7.85 8.77 12.44
N ALA A 55 -8.25 8.23 13.58
CA ALA A 55 -7.60 8.40 14.87
C ALA A 55 -6.28 7.61 14.97
N ASP A 56 -5.53 7.79 16.06
CA ASP A 56 -4.23 7.13 16.28
C ASP A 56 -4.38 5.60 16.47
N ASP A 57 -5.56 5.09 16.80
CA ASP A 57 -5.87 3.64 16.81
C ASP A 57 -6.31 3.10 15.44
N ALA A 58 -6.20 3.92 14.39
CA ALA A 58 -6.66 3.64 13.02
C ALA A 58 -8.18 3.50 12.86
N SER A 59 -8.99 3.99 13.81
CA SER A 59 -10.46 4.04 13.69
C SER A 59 -10.97 5.33 13.03
N GLY A 60 -12.20 5.28 12.51
CA GLY A 60 -12.91 6.42 11.93
C GLY A 60 -12.27 7.01 10.67
N GLY A 61 -12.70 8.23 10.31
CA GLY A 61 -12.13 9.00 9.20
C GLY A 61 -12.54 8.52 7.81
N LEU A 62 -13.60 7.71 7.72
CA LEU A 62 -14.11 7.14 6.47
C LEU A 62 -15.53 7.61 6.15
N ASP A 63 -16.05 8.64 6.83
CA ASP A 63 -17.45 9.10 6.67
C ASP A 63 -17.77 9.54 5.24
N GLU A 64 -16.81 10.17 4.55
CA GLU A 64 -16.96 10.57 3.13
C GLU A 64 -16.89 9.37 2.17
N VAL A 65 -16.21 8.30 2.57
CA VAL A 65 -16.01 7.08 1.77
C VAL A 65 -17.18 6.11 1.95
N SER A 66 -17.70 5.97 3.17
CA SER A 66 -18.70 4.97 3.54
C SER A 66 -20.01 5.10 2.75
N GLY A 67 -20.40 6.33 2.43
CA GLY A 67 -21.60 6.66 1.66
C GLY A 67 -21.37 6.82 0.15
N HIS A 68 -20.16 6.61 -0.36
CA HIS A 68 -19.81 6.87 -1.76
C HIS A 68 -20.61 5.98 -2.72
N GLY A 69 -21.20 6.60 -3.75
CA GLY A 69 -22.09 5.92 -4.72
C GLY A 69 -21.39 5.31 -5.94
N GLY A 70 -20.09 5.56 -6.13
CA GLY A 70 -19.31 5.05 -7.26
C GLY A 70 -18.62 3.72 -6.96
N VAL A 71 -17.37 3.56 -7.42
CA VAL A 71 -16.56 2.38 -7.13
C VAL A 71 -15.82 2.57 -5.80
N LEU A 72 -15.91 1.57 -4.93
CA LEU A 72 -15.21 1.51 -3.65
C LEU A 72 -14.21 0.34 -3.68
N VAL A 73 -12.94 0.64 -3.43
CA VAL A 73 -11.87 -0.37 -3.34
C VAL A 73 -11.22 -0.30 -1.96
N VAL A 74 -11.38 -1.35 -1.16
CA VAL A 74 -10.77 -1.45 0.18
C VAL A 74 -9.65 -2.47 0.12
N LEU A 75 -8.44 -2.07 0.51
CA LEU A 75 -7.26 -2.95 0.52
C LEU A 75 -6.72 -3.09 1.95
N GLY A 76 -6.80 -4.28 2.51
CA GLY A 76 -6.14 -4.67 3.76
C GLY A 76 -6.73 -4.05 5.04
N ASP A 77 -7.68 -3.13 4.94
CA ASP A 77 -8.40 -2.60 6.09
C ASP A 77 -9.54 -3.54 6.49
N ALA A 78 -9.58 -3.93 7.77
CA ALA A 78 -10.59 -4.84 8.29
C ALA A 78 -11.97 -4.17 8.48
N LEU A 79 -12.01 -2.83 8.52
CA LEU A 79 -13.20 -2.01 8.80
C LEU A 79 -13.96 -2.44 10.05
N ALA A 80 -13.26 -2.95 11.06
CA ALA A 80 -13.85 -3.52 12.28
C ALA A 80 -14.59 -2.49 13.14
N ASP A 81 -14.27 -1.21 12.96
CA ASP A 81 -14.86 -0.05 13.65
C ASP A 81 -15.98 0.63 12.87
N GLN A 82 -16.28 0.15 11.65
CA GLN A 82 -17.30 0.73 10.79
C GLN A 82 -18.65 0.02 10.97
N ASP A 83 -19.72 0.71 10.60
CA ASP A 83 -21.06 0.11 10.58
C ASP A 83 -21.11 -1.07 9.61
N ALA A 84 -21.96 -2.05 9.95
CA ALA A 84 -22.11 -3.26 9.14
C ALA A 84 -22.45 -2.95 7.69
N ASP A 85 -23.16 -1.85 7.42
CA ASP A 85 -23.60 -1.48 6.09
C ASP A 85 -22.62 -0.55 5.33
N PHE A 86 -21.36 -0.48 5.76
CA PHE A 86 -20.31 0.26 5.07
C PHE A 86 -20.25 -0.09 3.58
N GLY A 87 -20.26 0.92 2.72
CA GLY A 87 -20.16 0.74 1.27
C GLY A 87 -21.45 0.23 0.61
N LYS A 88 -22.58 0.08 1.33
CA LYS A 88 -23.84 -0.41 0.75
C LYS A 88 -24.37 0.39 -0.45
N ASN A 89 -23.95 1.65 -0.57
CA ASN A 89 -24.39 2.55 -1.64
C ASN A 89 -23.46 2.51 -2.86
N ALA A 90 -22.30 1.86 -2.76
CA ALA A 90 -21.34 1.80 -3.84
C ALA A 90 -21.95 1.06 -5.04
N ALA A 91 -21.72 1.58 -6.24
CA ALA A 91 -22.09 0.88 -7.48
C ALA A 91 -21.28 -0.41 -7.68
N LEU A 92 -20.07 -0.46 -7.10
CA LEU A 92 -19.24 -1.65 -7.02
C LEU A 92 -18.32 -1.54 -5.80
N TYR A 93 -18.40 -2.49 -4.89
CA TYR A 93 -17.51 -2.63 -3.75
C TYR A 93 -16.58 -3.84 -3.90
N VAL A 94 -15.29 -3.58 -4.08
CA VAL A 94 -14.22 -4.60 -4.14
C VAL A 94 -13.38 -4.55 -2.86
N TYR A 95 -13.29 -5.69 -2.16
CA TYR A 95 -12.41 -5.86 -1.01
C TYR A 95 -11.21 -6.77 -1.38
N LEU A 96 -10.00 -6.27 -1.16
CA LEU A 96 -8.74 -7.00 -1.30
C LEU A 96 -8.21 -7.29 0.11
N GLY A 97 -8.30 -8.55 0.55
CA GLY A 97 -7.98 -8.95 1.92
C GLY A 97 -7.20 -10.25 2.01
N SER A 98 -6.30 -10.36 2.99
CA SER A 98 -5.58 -11.61 3.29
C SER A 98 -6.35 -12.54 4.23
N HIS A 99 -7.35 -12.00 4.94
CA HIS A 99 -8.19 -12.73 5.90
C HIS A 99 -9.63 -12.22 5.81
N GLU A 100 -10.57 -13.04 6.30
CA GLU A 100 -11.96 -12.63 6.53
C GLU A 100 -12.01 -11.48 7.54
N SER A 101 -12.86 -10.49 7.26
CA SER A 101 -13.03 -9.31 8.10
C SER A 101 -14.43 -8.69 7.91
N ALA A 102 -14.76 -7.69 8.73
CA ALA A 102 -16.01 -6.94 8.55
C ALA A 102 -16.11 -6.32 7.14
N ALA A 103 -14.97 -5.93 6.56
CA ALA A 103 -14.91 -5.39 5.20
C ALA A 103 -15.47 -6.35 4.13
N SER A 104 -15.34 -7.68 4.29
CA SER A 104 -15.85 -8.64 3.31
C SER A 104 -17.37 -8.84 3.33
N ALA A 105 -18.08 -8.42 4.38
CA ALA A 105 -19.49 -8.78 4.59
C ALA A 105 -20.43 -8.24 3.50
N HIS A 106 -20.14 -7.05 2.96
CA HIS A 106 -20.96 -6.36 1.96
C HIS A 106 -20.23 -6.06 0.66
N ALA A 107 -19.03 -6.63 0.47
CA ALA A 107 -18.31 -6.48 -0.78
C ALA A 107 -18.98 -7.31 -1.89
N ASP A 108 -19.16 -6.71 -3.08
CA ASP A 108 -19.60 -7.43 -4.27
C ASP A 108 -18.55 -8.45 -4.73
N LEU A 109 -17.26 -8.11 -4.53
CA LEU A 109 -16.13 -8.96 -4.86
C LEU A 109 -15.12 -8.97 -3.71
N VAL A 110 -14.74 -10.18 -3.29
CA VAL A 110 -13.64 -10.40 -2.34
C VAL A 110 -12.49 -11.08 -3.09
N LEU A 111 -11.37 -10.37 -3.18
CA LEU A 111 -10.16 -10.84 -3.85
C LEU A 111 -9.09 -11.19 -2.80
N PRO A 112 -8.68 -12.46 -2.68
CA PRO A 112 -7.67 -12.86 -1.71
C PRO A 112 -6.30 -12.28 -2.10
N VAL A 113 -5.63 -11.63 -1.15
CA VAL A 113 -4.28 -11.08 -1.37
C VAL A 113 -3.24 -11.71 -0.44
N THR A 114 -2.01 -11.75 -0.93
CA THR A 114 -0.86 -12.20 -0.14
C THR A 114 -0.50 -11.21 0.97
N THR A 115 0.09 -11.73 2.05
CA THR A 115 0.77 -10.92 3.07
C THR A 115 2.19 -10.57 2.62
N PHE A 116 2.87 -9.68 3.36
CA PHE A 116 4.27 -9.34 3.08
C PHE A 116 5.21 -10.57 3.11
N ALA A 117 4.85 -11.63 3.84
CA ALA A 117 5.64 -12.84 3.95
C ALA A 117 5.54 -13.74 2.71
N GLU A 118 4.54 -13.53 1.85
CA GLU A 118 4.17 -14.42 0.74
C GLU A 118 4.43 -13.79 -0.64
N GLN A 119 4.93 -12.55 -0.66
CA GLN A 119 5.21 -11.81 -1.89
C GLN A 119 6.57 -11.11 -1.79
N GLU A 120 7.08 -10.66 -2.94
CA GLU A 120 8.11 -9.63 -2.98
C GLU A 120 7.50 -8.23 -3.18
N GLY A 121 8.30 -7.22 -2.85
CA GLY A 121 7.93 -5.82 -3.01
C GLY A 121 8.94 -4.90 -2.36
N THR A 122 8.53 -3.65 -2.15
CA THR A 122 9.31 -2.64 -1.45
C THR A 122 8.51 -1.95 -0.36
N PHE A 123 9.18 -1.53 0.70
CA PHE A 123 8.66 -0.56 1.67
C PHE A 123 9.59 0.65 1.75
N THR A 124 9.02 1.83 2.00
CA THR A 124 9.75 3.07 2.25
C THR A 124 9.59 3.44 3.72
N ASN A 125 10.67 3.33 4.47
CA ASN A 125 10.66 3.60 5.90
C ASN A 125 10.59 5.12 6.20
N LEU A 126 10.51 5.48 7.49
CA LEU A 126 10.39 6.87 7.94
C LEU A 126 11.54 7.81 7.51
N SER A 127 12.70 7.25 7.18
CA SER A 127 13.87 8.00 6.71
C SER A 127 13.86 8.16 5.19
N GLY A 128 12.79 7.75 4.51
CA GLY A 128 12.72 7.75 3.04
C GLY A 128 13.53 6.65 2.38
N ARG A 129 14.01 5.64 3.15
CA ARG A 129 14.77 4.53 2.57
C ARG A 129 13.82 3.47 2.03
N VAL A 130 13.88 3.24 0.72
CA VAL A 130 13.20 2.20 -0.02
C VAL A 130 14.00 0.91 0.12
N GLN A 131 13.37 -0.16 0.64
CA GLN A 131 14.01 -1.45 0.86
C GLN A 131 13.18 -2.55 0.21
N ARG A 132 13.86 -3.50 -0.43
CA ARG A 132 13.24 -4.71 -0.98
C ARG A 132 12.93 -5.69 0.14
N PHE A 133 11.86 -6.45 -0.05
CA PHE A 133 11.61 -7.67 0.71
C PHE A 133 11.27 -8.80 -0.25
N TRP A 134 11.52 -10.02 0.22
CA TRP A 134 11.39 -11.25 -0.55
C TRP A 134 10.35 -12.16 0.10
N PRO A 135 9.64 -13.00 -0.67
CA PRO A 135 8.73 -13.98 -0.12
C PRO A 135 9.51 -14.97 0.75
N GLY A 136 9.09 -15.14 1.99
CA GLY A 136 9.56 -16.21 2.89
C GLY A 136 8.63 -17.43 2.87
N LEU A 137 7.42 -17.28 2.33
CA LEU A 137 6.37 -18.29 2.24
C LEU A 137 5.79 -18.31 0.83
N GLU A 138 5.16 -19.43 0.47
CA GLU A 138 4.36 -19.52 -0.75
C GLU A 138 2.98 -18.89 -0.52
N ALA A 139 2.44 -18.26 -1.57
CA ALA A 139 1.10 -17.69 -1.54
C ALA A 139 0.04 -18.78 -1.32
N PRO A 140 -0.90 -18.60 -0.37
CA PRO A 140 -1.93 -19.58 -0.10
C PRO A 140 -3.00 -19.60 -1.21
N GLY A 141 -3.23 -20.78 -1.79
CA GLY A 141 -4.32 -21.02 -2.75
C GLY A 141 -4.31 -20.06 -3.94
N MET A 142 -5.36 -19.25 -4.05
CA MET A 142 -5.53 -18.27 -5.14
C MET A 142 -5.11 -16.84 -4.76
N ALA A 143 -4.51 -16.65 -3.58
CA ALA A 143 -4.01 -15.33 -3.19
C ALA A 143 -2.96 -14.82 -4.19
N ARG A 144 -3.02 -13.51 -4.49
CA ARG A 144 -2.05 -12.84 -5.37
C ARG A 144 -1.56 -11.54 -4.72
N PRO A 145 -0.35 -11.07 -5.07
CA PRO A 145 0.13 -9.77 -4.62
C PRO A 145 -0.81 -8.63 -5.02
N PRO A 146 -1.12 -7.68 -4.11
CA PRO A 146 -1.99 -6.54 -4.43
C PRO A 146 -1.50 -5.74 -5.64
N TRP A 147 -0.18 -5.61 -5.83
CA TRP A 147 0.40 -4.92 -6.98
C TRP A 147 0.07 -5.60 -8.31
N LEU A 148 -0.06 -6.93 -8.33
CA LEU A 148 -0.38 -7.70 -9.52
C LEU A 148 -1.86 -7.54 -9.87
N ILE A 149 -2.75 -7.68 -8.88
CA ILE A 149 -4.19 -7.51 -9.06
C ILE A 149 -4.50 -6.08 -9.53
N LEU A 150 -4.02 -5.07 -8.81
CA LEU A 150 -4.27 -3.66 -9.15
C LEU A 150 -3.60 -3.29 -10.48
N GLY A 151 -2.42 -3.83 -10.78
CA GLY A 151 -1.74 -3.62 -12.05
C GLY A 151 -2.52 -4.20 -13.24
N ALA A 152 -3.08 -5.41 -13.09
CA ALA A 152 -3.92 -6.03 -14.10
C ALA A 152 -5.23 -5.26 -14.33
N LEU A 153 -5.87 -4.78 -13.27
CA LEU A 153 -7.08 -3.94 -13.40
C LEU A 153 -6.79 -2.63 -14.14
N VAL A 154 -5.67 -1.97 -13.83
CA VAL A 154 -5.25 -0.75 -14.54
C VAL A 154 -4.97 -1.06 -16.01
N ALA A 155 -4.24 -2.14 -16.29
CA ALA A 155 -3.91 -2.57 -17.65
C ALA A 155 -5.18 -2.80 -18.48
N GLU A 156 -6.17 -3.49 -17.94
CA GLU A 156 -7.45 -3.74 -18.61
C GLU A 156 -8.23 -2.43 -18.86
N LEU A 157 -8.31 -1.55 -17.87
CA LEU A 157 -9.07 -0.28 -17.99
C LEU A 157 -8.40 0.75 -18.91
N THR A 158 -7.10 0.63 -19.16
CA THR A 158 -6.31 1.62 -19.90
C THR A 158 -5.67 1.07 -21.18
N GLU A 159 -5.94 -0.20 -21.50
CA GLU A 159 -5.29 -0.94 -22.60
C GLU A 159 -3.75 -0.92 -22.54
N ALA A 160 -3.20 -0.83 -21.32
CA ALA A 160 -1.75 -0.82 -21.06
C ALA A 160 -1.22 -2.23 -20.78
N GLU A 161 0.11 -2.40 -20.74
CA GLU A 161 0.72 -3.65 -20.31
C GLU A 161 0.69 -3.79 -18.78
N ALA A 162 0.24 -4.96 -18.30
CA ALA A 162 0.25 -5.27 -16.86
C ALA A 162 1.69 -5.56 -16.37
N PRO A 163 2.05 -5.16 -15.15
CA PRO A 163 3.34 -5.52 -14.56
C PRO A 163 3.45 -7.04 -14.40
N ARG A 164 4.56 -7.63 -14.83
CA ARG A 164 4.81 -9.07 -14.77
C ARG A 164 5.64 -9.49 -13.56
N SER A 165 6.27 -8.53 -12.89
CA SER A 165 7.09 -8.68 -11.70
C SER A 165 6.95 -7.50 -10.75
N ALA A 166 7.43 -7.63 -9.51
CA ALA A 166 7.48 -6.50 -8.58
C ALA A 166 8.45 -5.40 -9.06
N ALA A 167 9.50 -5.77 -9.82
CA ALA A 167 10.38 -4.83 -10.48
C ALA A 167 9.65 -3.99 -11.54
N ASP A 168 8.79 -4.60 -12.36
CA ASP A 168 7.96 -3.88 -13.33
C ASP A 168 6.99 -2.93 -12.62
N ALA A 169 6.34 -3.40 -11.55
CA ALA A 169 5.45 -2.57 -10.75
C ALA A 169 6.19 -1.36 -10.13
N PHE A 170 7.44 -1.55 -9.71
CA PHE A 170 8.28 -0.46 -9.21
C PHE A 170 8.73 0.50 -10.31
N ALA A 171 9.01 0.00 -11.52
CA ALA A 171 9.30 0.86 -12.68
C ALA A 171 8.08 1.76 -13.03
N VAL A 172 6.86 1.20 -12.96
CA VAL A 172 5.63 1.98 -13.11
C VAL A 172 5.51 3.04 -12.01
N LEU A 173 5.86 2.72 -10.77
CA LEU A 173 5.90 3.68 -9.66
C LEU A 173 6.90 4.82 -9.93
N GLY A 174 8.14 4.49 -10.31
CA GLY A 174 9.19 5.47 -10.61
C GLY A 174 8.88 6.38 -11.79
N GLY A 175 8.09 5.90 -12.76
CA GLY A 175 7.59 6.71 -13.88
C GLY A 175 6.46 7.68 -13.52
N ARG A 176 5.79 7.48 -12.38
CA ARG A 176 4.60 8.28 -11.98
C ARG A 176 4.83 9.15 -10.75
N VAL A 177 5.71 8.74 -9.85
CA VAL A 177 5.90 9.41 -8.56
C VAL A 177 7.32 9.98 -8.51
N PRO A 178 7.48 11.33 -8.54
CA PRO A 178 8.79 11.97 -8.63
C PRO A 178 9.81 11.51 -7.60
N ALA A 179 9.38 11.20 -6.38
CA ALA A 179 10.25 10.74 -5.30
C ALA A 179 10.99 9.42 -5.62
N PHE A 180 10.43 8.58 -6.49
CA PHE A 180 11.01 7.30 -6.90
C PHE A 180 11.68 7.37 -8.28
N SER A 181 11.70 8.55 -8.91
CA SER A 181 12.24 8.73 -10.25
C SER A 181 13.74 8.39 -10.28
N GLY A 182 14.14 7.59 -11.27
CA GLY A 182 15.53 7.16 -11.45
C GLY A 182 15.98 6.02 -10.52
N LEU A 183 15.17 5.61 -9.54
CA LEU A 183 15.43 4.39 -8.78
C LEU A 183 14.95 3.16 -9.56
N THR A 184 15.82 2.17 -9.69
CA THR A 184 15.49 0.85 -10.21
C THR A 184 15.47 -0.19 -9.09
N TYR A 185 14.93 -1.38 -9.38
CA TYR A 185 14.94 -2.48 -8.41
C TYR A 185 16.37 -2.96 -8.08
N ASP A 186 17.31 -2.81 -9.01
CA ASP A 186 18.71 -3.19 -8.82
C ASP A 186 19.45 -2.20 -7.92
N ASP A 187 19.14 -0.89 -8.04
CA ASP A 187 19.70 0.16 -7.19
C ASP A 187 19.40 -0.04 -5.69
N LEU A 188 18.30 -0.72 -5.37
CA LEU A 188 17.93 -1.00 -3.99
C LEU A 188 18.89 -2.01 -3.34
N GLY A 189 19.40 -3.00 -4.09
CA GLY A 189 20.24 -4.08 -3.57
C GLY A 189 19.75 -4.63 -2.22
N ASP A 190 20.70 -4.97 -1.34
CA ASP A 190 20.42 -5.49 0.01
C ASP A 190 20.27 -4.37 1.07
N ARG A 191 20.70 -3.15 0.76
CA ARG A 191 20.76 -2.03 1.72
C ARG A 191 19.65 -0.99 1.54
N GLY A 192 18.88 -1.10 0.47
CA GLY A 192 17.94 -0.07 0.04
C GLY A 192 18.60 1.23 -0.43
N ALA A 193 17.80 2.08 -1.05
CA ALA A 193 18.19 3.42 -1.48
C ALA A 193 17.31 4.48 -0.81
N VAL A 194 17.82 5.69 -0.62
CA VAL A 194 17.02 6.81 -0.10
C VAL A 194 16.39 7.54 -1.29
N VAL A 195 15.08 7.83 -1.19
CA VAL A 195 14.39 8.63 -2.22
C VAL A 195 15.04 10.00 -2.38
N ASN A 196 15.08 10.53 -3.61
CA ASN A 196 15.69 11.82 -3.95
C ASN A 196 17.20 11.98 -3.65
N GLU A 197 17.90 10.90 -3.29
CA GLU A 197 19.36 10.92 -3.15
C GLU A 197 20.03 10.20 -4.34
N PRO A 198 21.25 10.61 -4.76
CA PRO A 198 22.00 9.90 -5.79
C PRO A 198 22.33 8.48 -5.32
N VAL A 199 21.93 7.47 -6.09
CA VAL A 199 22.32 6.08 -5.82
C VAL A 199 23.83 5.95 -6.09
N SER A 200 24.59 5.67 -5.03
CA SER A 200 25.99 5.27 -5.16
C SER A 200 26.05 3.75 -5.07
N ILE A 201 26.14 3.07 -6.22
CA ILE A 201 26.48 1.65 -6.25
C ILE A 201 27.97 1.58 -5.88
N SER A 202 28.28 1.26 -4.63
CA SER A 202 29.65 0.89 -4.27
C SER A 202 29.95 -0.45 -4.96
N GLY A 203 30.64 -0.39 -6.10
CA GLY A 203 31.22 -1.55 -6.75
C GLY A 203 32.47 -2.03 -6.00
N ASP A 204 32.49 -3.34 -5.76
CA ASP A 204 33.54 -4.26 -5.28
C ASP A 204 34.22 -4.00 -3.91
#